data_AF-A0A3D4AQ63-F1
#
_entry.id   AF-A0A3D4AQ63-F1
#
_cell.length_a   1.000
_cell.length_b   1.000
_cell.length_c   1.000
_cell.angle_alpha   90.00
_cell.angle_beta   90.00
_cell.angle_gamma   90.00
#
_symmetry.space_group_name_H-M   'P 1'
#
loop_
_entity.id
_entity.type
_entity.pdbx_description
1 polymer ?
#
loop_
_entity_poly.entity_id
_entity_poly.type
_entity_poly.pdbx_seq_one_letter_code
_entity_poly.pdbx_strand_id
1 'polypeptide(L)'
;PNNEELLQKKIAHSVNSFTKTTSQPGDEGYLFVLEDTETGEVVGTSGIEAAVGLDDAFYHYHLSKVIHSSRTLDVYKAVDILTLCNDYTGATELCTLFLKNGYRKNCNGKLLSKARFMFIKQHQQRFAQTVIAEMRGV
;
A
#
# COMPACT_ATOMS: atom_id res chain seq x y z
N PRO A 1 -4.59 12.34 -1.31
CA PRO A 1 -5.59 13.16 -2.04
C PRO A 1 -5.25 14.64 -1.82
N ASN A 2 -5.47 15.52 -2.79
CA ASN A 2 -5.33 16.97 -2.58
C ASN A 2 -6.59 17.51 -1.89
N ASN A 3 -6.82 17.06 -0.66
CA ASN A 3 -7.99 17.39 0.15
C ASN A 3 -7.53 17.47 1.61
N GLU A 4 -7.65 18.66 2.19
CA GLU A 4 -7.14 18.96 3.52
C GLU A 4 -7.83 18.14 4.62
N GLU A 5 -9.15 18.02 4.57
CA GLU A 5 -9.92 17.25 5.57
C GLU A 5 -9.50 15.77 5.57
N LEU A 6 -9.33 15.18 4.40
CA LEU A 6 -8.86 13.79 4.27
C LEU A 6 -7.42 13.63 4.76
N LEU A 7 -6.55 14.62 4.53
CA LEU A 7 -5.19 14.59 5.04
C LEU A 7 -5.14 14.71 6.55
N GLN A 8 -5.93 15.61 7.15
CA GLN A 8 -6.05 15.75 8.61
C GLN A 8 -6.54 14.45 9.24
N LYS A 9 -7.59 13.83 8.69
CA LYS A 9 -8.08 12.52 9.13
C LYS A 9 -7.00 11.44 9.05
N LYS A 10 -6.24 11.38 7.95
CA LYS A 10 -5.14 10.41 7.77
C LYS A 10 -4.01 10.62 8.79
N ILE A 11 -3.64 11.86 9.07
CA ILE A 11 -2.62 12.19 10.07
C ILE A 11 -3.10 11.80 11.47
N ALA A 12 -4.32 12.21 11.85
CA ALA A 12 -4.89 11.88 13.16
C ALA A 12 -4.99 10.37 13.37
N HIS A 13 -5.46 9.64 12.35
CA HIS A 13 -5.51 8.19 12.36
C HIS A 13 -4.11 7.60 12.60
N SER A 14 -3.09 8.07 11.88
CA SER A 14 -1.74 7.57 12.09
C SER A 14 -1.16 7.85 13.48
N VAL A 15 -1.39 9.03 14.03
CA VAL A 15 -0.98 9.38 15.40
C VAL A 15 -1.62 8.42 16.41
N ASN A 16 -2.91 8.12 16.24
CA ASN A 16 -3.61 7.15 17.07
C ASN A 16 -3.01 5.74 16.91
N SER A 17 -2.72 5.29 15.69
CA SER A 17 -2.13 3.98 15.42
C SER A 17 -0.76 3.78 16.07
N PHE A 18 0.10 4.81 16.11
CA PHE A 18 1.40 4.75 16.80
C PHE A 18 1.27 4.57 18.32
N THR A 19 0.23 5.11 18.92
CA THR A 19 0.00 5.06 20.38
C THR A 19 -0.85 3.86 20.82
N LYS A 20 -1.60 3.25 19.90
CA LYS A 20 -2.44 2.09 20.15
C LYS A 20 -1.59 0.86 20.50
N THR A 21 -1.90 0.22 21.62
CA THR A 21 -1.34 -1.10 21.97
C THR A 21 -2.11 -2.18 21.20
N THR A 22 -1.45 -2.85 20.26
CA THR A 22 -2.03 -3.95 19.50
C THR A 22 -1.03 -5.11 19.35
N SER A 23 -1.56 -6.33 19.31
CA SER A 23 -0.80 -7.58 19.17
C SER A 23 -1.15 -8.35 17.91
N GLN A 24 -1.99 -7.77 17.04
CA GLN A 24 -2.40 -8.36 15.77
C GLN A 24 -2.67 -7.23 14.74
N PRO A 25 -2.64 -7.53 13.43
CA PRO A 25 -3.02 -6.56 12.41
C PRO A 25 -4.49 -6.15 12.57
N GLY A 26 -4.76 -4.86 12.48
CA GLY A 26 -6.10 -4.31 12.54
C GLY A 26 -6.25 -3.09 11.64
N ASP A 27 -7.06 -2.14 12.08
CA ASP A 27 -7.36 -0.90 11.38
C ASP A 27 -6.22 0.13 11.41
N GLU A 28 -5.01 -0.23 11.85
CA GLU A 28 -3.93 0.75 12.03
C GLU A 28 -3.26 1.18 10.72
N GLY A 29 -3.21 2.50 10.49
CA GLY A 29 -2.43 3.13 9.42
C GLY A 29 -1.20 3.88 9.96
N TYR A 30 -0.05 3.75 9.31
CA TYR A 30 1.20 4.41 9.72
C TYR A 30 1.69 5.32 8.59
N LEU A 31 1.75 6.63 8.85
CA LEU A 31 2.24 7.64 7.95
C LEU A 31 3.60 8.16 8.44
N PHE A 32 4.59 8.11 7.56
CA PHE A 32 5.94 8.61 7.78
C PHE A 32 6.18 9.83 6.90
N VAL A 33 6.95 10.78 7.43
CA VAL A 33 7.45 11.94 6.69
C VAL A 33 8.97 11.86 6.60
N LEU A 34 9.52 12.33 5.48
CA LEU A 34 10.93 12.66 5.37
C LEU A 34 11.06 14.17 5.51
N GLU A 35 11.79 14.62 6.50
CA GLU A 35 12.07 16.02 6.80
C GLU A 35 13.52 16.35 6.43
N ASP A 36 13.73 17.51 5.82
CA ASP A 36 15.04 18.13 5.71
C ASP A 36 15.37 18.82 7.04
N THR A 37 16.36 18.29 7.77
CA THR A 37 16.67 18.75 9.14
C THR A 37 17.33 20.12 9.21
N GLU A 38 17.85 20.64 8.08
CA GLU A 38 18.44 21.98 8.04
C GLU A 38 17.34 23.06 7.90
N THR A 39 16.27 22.74 7.16
CA THR A 39 15.19 23.69 6.83
C THR A 39 13.88 23.45 7.59
N GLY A 40 13.68 22.26 8.16
CA GLY A 40 12.40 21.80 8.72
C GLY A 40 11.34 21.48 7.65
N GLU A 41 11.72 21.42 6.38
CA GLU A 41 10.77 21.16 5.29
C GLU A 41 10.41 19.67 5.22
N VAL A 42 9.11 19.35 5.16
CA VAL A 42 8.66 18.00 4.78
C VAL A 42 8.80 17.81 3.27
N VAL A 43 9.63 16.84 2.88
CA VAL A 43 10.07 16.64 1.48
C VAL A 43 9.59 15.34 0.86
N GLY A 44 9.14 14.40 1.68
CA GLY A 44 8.57 13.14 1.23
C GLY A 44 7.63 12.53 2.25
N THR A 45 6.80 11.60 1.79
CA THR A 45 5.86 10.84 2.63
C THR A 45 5.84 9.38 2.23
N SER A 46 5.63 8.51 3.20
CA SER A 46 5.36 7.10 2.94
C SER A 46 4.36 6.50 3.92
N GLY A 47 3.66 5.43 3.54
CA GLY A 47 2.60 4.85 4.35
C GLY A 47 2.65 3.33 4.47
N ILE A 48 1.96 2.81 5.48
CA ILE A 48 1.66 1.39 5.66
C ILE A 48 0.23 1.29 6.20
N GLU A 49 -0.61 0.46 5.62
CA GLU A 49 -1.86 0.01 6.25
C GLU A 49 -1.61 -1.39 6.84
N ALA A 50 -1.92 -1.58 8.13
CA ALA A 50 -1.64 -2.84 8.84
C ALA A 50 -2.38 -4.02 8.22
N ALA A 51 -3.64 -3.83 7.87
CA ALA A 51 -4.48 -4.80 7.17
C ALA A 51 -5.51 -4.08 6.28
N VAL A 52 -5.49 -4.35 4.98
CA VAL A 52 -6.49 -3.81 4.04
C VAL A 52 -7.76 -4.65 4.06
N GLY A 53 -8.89 -4.10 3.61
CA GLY A 53 -10.11 -4.89 3.41
C GLY A 53 -10.94 -5.12 4.68
N LEU A 54 -10.60 -4.53 5.82
CA LEU A 54 -11.29 -4.76 7.09
C LEU A 54 -12.58 -3.96 7.23
N ASP A 55 -12.52 -2.63 7.00
CA ASP A 55 -13.68 -1.75 7.07
C ASP A 55 -14.36 -1.59 5.70
N ASP A 56 -13.54 -1.36 4.67
CA ASP A 56 -13.96 -1.24 3.27
C ASP A 56 -13.29 -2.33 2.43
N ALA A 57 -14.03 -2.92 1.49
CA ALA A 57 -13.51 -3.97 0.62
C ALA A 57 -12.33 -3.47 -0.24
N PHE A 58 -11.23 -4.22 -0.21
CA PHE A 58 -10.04 -3.94 -1.02
C PHE A 58 -10.11 -4.71 -2.35
N TYR A 59 -10.59 -4.03 -3.39
CA TYR A 59 -10.82 -4.64 -4.70
C TYR A 59 -9.58 -4.63 -5.59
N HIS A 60 -9.43 -5.68 -6.38
CA HIS A 60 -8.45 -5.75 -7.47
C HIS A 60 -9.00 -6.60 -8.63
N TYR A 61 -8.37 -6.51 -9.80
CA TYR A 61 -8.68 -7.41 -10.91
C TYR A 61 -7.68 -8.56 -10.98
N HIS A 62 -8.18 -9.79 -10.91
CA HIS A 62 -7.42 -10.99 -11.20
C HIS A 62 -7.41 -11.24 -12.71
N LEU A 63 -6.23 -11.22 -13.32
CA LEU A 63 -6.02 -11.58 -14.73
C LEU A 63 -5.88 -13.09 -14.86
N SER A 64 -6.86 -13.74 -15.48
CA SER A 64 -6.81 -15.17 -15.78
C SER A 64 -6.97 -15.46 -17.28
N LYS A 65 -6.63 -16.68 -17.70
CA LYS A 65 -6.80 -17.15 -19.07
C LYS A 65 -7.91 -18.20 -19.12
N VAL A 66 -8.85 -18.02 -20.05
CA VAL A 66 -9.87 -19.02 -20.37
C VAL A 66 -9.64 -19.53 -21.79
N ILE A 67 -9.66 -20.85 -21.96
CA ILE A 67 -9.57 -21.50 -23.27
C ILE A 67 -10.98 -21.63 -23.86
N HIS A 68 -11.22 -20.94 -24.96
CA HIS A 68 -12.39 -21.17 -25.80
C HIS A 68 -12.03 -22.18 -26.89
N SER A 69 -12.67 -23.35 -26.85
CA SER A 69 -12.47 -24.42 -27.83
C SER A 69 -13.79 -24.73 -28.54
N SER A 70 -13.81 -24.64 -29.87
CA SER A 70 -14.93 -25.06 -30.70
C SER A 70 -14.44 -26.05 -31.75
N ARG A 71 -14.84 -27.31 -31.62
CA ARG A 71 -14.47 -28.38 -32.56
C ARG A 71 -15.07 -28.15 -33.95
N THR A 72 -16.31 -27.67 -34.01
CA THR A 72 -17.02 -27.41 -35.27
C THR A 72 -16.40 -26.27 -36.08
N LEU A 73 -15.77 -25.31 -35.40
CA LEU A 73 -15.13 -24.16 -36.03
C LEU A 73 -13.60 -24.30 -36.14
N ASP A 74 -13.03 -25.42 -35.69
CA ASP A 74 -11.58 -25.62 -35.54
C ASP A 74 -10.87 -24.46 -34.82
N VAL A 75 -11.51 -23.93 -33.77
CA VAL A 75 -10.99 -22.81 -32.99
C VAL A 75 -10.51 -23.32 -31.64
N TYR A 76 -9.27 -22.98 -31.31
CA TYR A 76 -8.70 -23.08 -29.97
C TYR A 76 -8.03 -21.75 -29.62
N LYS A 77 -8.63 -20.98 -28.71
CA LYS A 77 -8.16 -19.63 -28.39
C LYS A 77 -8.08 -19.42 -26.89
N ALA A 78 -6.90 -19.05 -26.40
CA ALA A 78 -6.72 -18.52 -25.07
C ALA A 78 -7.13 -17.05 -25.06
N VAL A 79 -8.03 -16.69 -24.14
CA VAL A 79 -8.51 -15.32 -23.96
C VAL A 79 -8.22 -14.87 -22.54
N ASP A 80 -7.69 -13.67 -22.40
CA ASP A 80 -7.46 -13.04 -21.11
C ASP A 80 -8.77 -12.43 -20.59
N ILE A 81 -9.10 -12.69 -19.32
CA ILE A 81 -10.25 -12.13 -18.62
C ILE A 81 -9.80 -11.44 -17.33
N LEU A 82 -10.50 -10.36 -16.98
CA LEU A 82 -10.34 -9.67 -15.70
C LEU A 82 -11.53 -9.98 -14.81
N THR A 83 -11.28 -10.56 -13.64
CA THR A 83 -12.30 -10.86 -12.63
C THR A 83 -12.10 -9.93 -11.44
N LEU A 84 -13.15 -9.23 -11.01
CA LEU A 84 -13.11 -8.38 -9.81
C LEU A 84 -13.08 -9.27 -8.56
N CYS A 85 -12.05 -9.11 -7.72
CA CYS A 85 -11.80 -9.92 -6.53
C CYS A 85 -11.40 -9.04 -5.33
N ASN A 86 -11.36 -9.62 -4.13
CA ASN A 86 -10.91 -8.98 -2.89
C ASN A 86 -10.00 -9.88 -2.03
N ASP A 87 -9.26 -10.78 -2.69
CA ASP A 87 -8.42 -11.84 -2.11
C ASP A 87 -7.33 -11.35 -1.15
N TYR A 88 -6.96 -10.07 -1.19
CA TYR A 88 -5.93 -9.48 -0.32
C TYR A 88 -6.45 -8.93 1.00
N THR A 89 -7.73 -9.15 1.32
CA THR A 89 -8.29 -8.76 2.63
C THR A 89 -7.44 -9.34 3.77
N GLY A 90 -7.04 -8.47 4.71
CA GLY A 90 -6.15 -8.79 5.82
C GLY A 90 -4.65 -8.66 5.53
N ALA A 91 -4.23 -8.42 4.29
CA ALA A 91 -2.82 -8.21 3.96
C ALA A 91 -2.34 -6.83 4.39
N THR A 92 -1.06 -6.71 4.76
CA THR A 92 -0.42 -5.41 4.99
C THR A 92 -0.13 -4.76 3.64
N GLU A 93 -0.45 -3.48 3.50
CA GLU A 93 -0.20 -2.73 2.27
C GLU A 93 0.84 -1.64 2.49
N LEU A 94 1.85 -1.61 1.63
CA LEU A 94 2.78 -0.49 1.51
C LEU A 94 2.15 0.61 0.64
N CYS A 95 1.25 1.39 1.23
CA CYS A 95 0.62 2.51 0.54
C CYS A 95 1.54 3.74 0.52
N THR A 96 1.13 4.81 -0.19
CA THR A 96 1.76 6.15 -0.20
C THR A 96 3.29 6.13 -0.39
N LEU A 97 3.80 6.60 -1.52
CA LEU A 97 5.23 6.86 -1.66
C LEU A 97 5.44 8.07 -2.54
N PHE A 98 5.88 9.16 -1.93
CA PHE A 98 6.12 10.41 -2.64
C PHE A 98 7.38 11.09 -2.13
N LEU A 99 8.16 11.64 -3.05
CA LEU A 99 9.36 12.41 -2.76
C LEU A 99 9.46 13.55 -3.77
N LYS A 100 9.60 14.78 -3.26
CA LYS A 100 9.81 16.00 -4.07
C LYS A 100 11.01 15.81 -4.99
N ASN A 101 10.91 16.30 -6.23
CA ASN A 101 11.91 16.05 -7.28
C ASN A 101 13.33 16.45 -6.87
N GLY A 102 13.52 17.62 -6.23
CA GLY A 102 14.84 18.09 -5.77
C GLY A 102 15.49 17.23 -4.67
N TYR A 103 14.70 16.35 -4.04
CA TYR A 103 15.15 15.46 -2.96
C TYR A 103 15.32 14.01 -3.43
N ARG A 104 15.13 13.71 -4.72
CA ARG A 104 15.40 12.38 -5.32
C ARG A 104 16.89 12.16 -5.57
N LYS A 105 17.69 12.36 -4.54
CA LYS A 105 19.16 12.25 -4.52
C LYS A 105 19.59 11.47 -3.28
N ASN A 106 20.87 11.12 -3.19
CA ASN A 106 21.51 10.62 -1.97
C ASN A 106 20.76 9.48 -1.26
N CYS A 107 20.14 8.57 -2.00
CA CYS A 107 19.34 7.46 -1.46
C CYS A 107 18.10 7.84 -0.63
N ASN A 108 17.64 9.10 -0.65
CA ASN A 108 16.45 9.54 0.09
C ASN A 108 15.21 8.70 -0.23
N GLY A 109 15.00 8.35 -1.51
CA GLY A 109 13.89 7.47 -1.91
C GLY A 109 14.03 6.05 -1.37
N LYS A 110 15.26 5.52 -1.27
CA LYS A 110 15.52 4.21 -0.68
C LYS A 110 15.29 4.24 0.83
N LEU A 111 15.76 5.28 1.52
CA LEU A 111 15.51 5.48 2.95
C LEU A 111 14.01 5.53 3.23
N LEU A 112 13.29 6.42 2.54
CA LEU A 112 11.85 6.60 2.70
C LEU A 112 11.08 5.29 2.45
N SER A 113 11.45 4.53 1.41
CA SER A 113 10.80 3.24 1.15
C SER A 113 11.17 2.17 2.19
N LYS A 114 12.45 2.05 2.55
CA LYS A 114 12.98 1.00 3.46
C LYS A 114 12.63 1.23 4.93
N ALA A 115 12.42 2.48 5.35
CA ALA A 115 11.94 2.80 6.70
C ALA A 115 10.68 2.00 7.06
N ARG A 116 9.77 1.83 6.11
CA ARG A 116 8.56 1.03 6.29
C ARG A 116 8.84 -0.43 6.62
N PHE A 117 9.76 -1.06 5.90
CA PHE A 117 10.15 -2.45 6.17
C PHE A 117 10.88 -2.60 7.51
N MET A 118 11.71 -1.62 7.89
CA MET A 118 12.37 -1.61 9.19
C MET A 118 11.34 -1.51 10.32
N PHE A 119 10.33 -0.65 10.15
CA PHE A 119 9.22 -0.52 11.09
C PHE A 119 8.40 -1.82 11.21
N ILE A 120 8.06 -2.45 10.07
CA ILE A 120 7.39 -3.76 10.05
C ILE A 120 8.22 -4.80 10.80
N LYS A 121 9.53 -4.85 10.57
CA LYS A 121 10.40 -5.82 11.23
C LYS A 121 10.50 -5.59 12.74
N GLN A 122 10.52 -4.34 13.19
CA GLN A 122 10.57 -4.00 14.61
C GLN A 122 9.26 -4.31 15.34
N HIS A 123 8.12 -4.27 14.64
CA HIS A 123 6.79 -4.42 15.22
C HIS A 123 5.98 -5.53 14.53
N GLN A 124 6.59 -6.69 14.29
CA GLN A 124 6.03 -7.73 13.40
C GLN A 124 4.59 -8.14 13.76
N GLN A 125 4.23 -8.16 15.05
CA GLN A 125 2.90 -8.51 15.53
C GLN A 125 1.79 -7.57 15.04
N ARG A 126 2.12 -6.36 14.59
CA ARG A 126 1.17 -5.37 14.06
C ARG A 126 0.84 -5.58 12.59
N PHE A 127 1.54 -6.49 11.90
CA PHE A 127 1.49 -6.62 10.45
C PHE A 127 1.23 -8.06 10.02
N ALA A 128 0.55 -8.20 8.89
CA ALA A 128 0.24 -9.49 8.30
C ALA A 128 1.51 -10.14 7.74
N GLN A 129 1.48 -11.47 7.60
CA GLN A 129 2.56 -12.21 6.96
C GLN A 129 2.72 -11.85 5.48
N THR A 130 1.61 -11.57 4.80
CA THR A 130 1.58 -11.14 3.41
C THR A 130 1.64 -9.62 3.34
N VAL A 131 2.65 -9.10 2.65
CA VAL A 131 2.83 -7.68 2.38
C VAL A 131 2.68 -7.43 0.89
N ILE A 132 1.79 -6.51 0.52
CA ILE A 132 1.53 -6.11 -0.87
C ILE A 132 1.86 -4.63 -1.08
N ALA A 133 1.95 -4.23 -2.34
CA ALA A 133 2.01 -2.84 -2.75
C ALA A 133 1.30 -2.69 -4.09
N GLU A 134 0.29 -1.82 -4.16
CA GLU A 134 -0.32 -1.45 -5.44
C GLU A 134 0.51 -0.33 -6.08
N MET A 135 1.02 -0.59 -7.28
CA MET A 135 1.69 0.42 -8.07
C MET A 135 0.69 1.15 -8.95
N ARG A 136 0.78 2.49 -8.98
CA ARG A 136 -0.04 3.28 -9.89
C ARG A 136 0.22 2.84 -11.32
N GLY A 137 -0.86 2.62 -12.07
CA GLY A 137 -0.81 2.38 -13.51
C GLY A 137 -0.14 3.54 -14.26
N VAL A 138 0.21 3.26 -15.52
CA VAL A 138 0.79 4.22 -16.47
C VAL A 138 -0.33 4.95 -17.21
#